data_AF-A0A1G9X3Y4-F1
#
_entry.id   AF-A0A1G9X3Y4-F1
#
_cell.length_a   1.000
_cell.length_b   1.000
_cell.length_c   1.000
_cell.angle_alpha   90.00
_cell.angle_beta   90.00
_cell.angle_gamma   90.00
#
_symmetry.space_group_name_H-M   'P 1'
#
loop_
_entity.id
_entity.type
_entity.pdbx_description
1 polymer ?
#
loop_
_entity_poly.entity_id
_entity_poly.type
_entity_poly.pdbx_seq_one_letter_code
_entity_poly.pdbx_strand_id
1 'polypeptide(L)'
;MGLRERASTIPFMSVAYDHRAVSQSERIAVVGGTFTPIHNGHRALLHTAFQTASHDDGGDGHVVVGLTSTALATRTRSDPAHVELLGSFETRRDALDTELERVSAAYSASYEIIELTDTQGPAATRADADALVVSPEAKAQRRAHEVNRKRMTDGLRPLEIHTAPFVIAEDGTRISSTRIRDGEIDVHGRVLDDGE
;
A
#
# COMPACT_ATOMS: atom_id res chain seq x y z
N MET A 1 58.19 -9.06 -48.63
CA MET A 1 57.51 -9.64 -47.45
C MET A 1 57.59 -8.63 -46.34
N GLY A 2 56.45 -8.07 -45.90
CA GLY A 2 56.39 -6.97 -44.95
C GLY A 2 55.18 -6.07 -45.21
N LEU A 3 54.03 -6.49 -44.71
CA LEU A 3 52.72 -5.83 -44.85
C LEU A 3 52.78 -4.39 -44.29
N ARG A 4 52.23 -3.44 -45.05
CA ARG A 4 51.85 -2.11 -44.56
C ARG A 4 50.46 -2.21 -43.95
N GLU A 5 50.33 -2.15 -42.64
CA GLU A 5 49.04 -2.01 -41.98
C GLU A 5 48.61 -0.54 -42.03
N ARG A 6 47.48 -0.29 -42.70
CA ARG A 6 46.78 0.99 -42.66
C ARG A 6 45.94 1.01 -41.38
N ALA A 7 46.27 1.89 -40.45
CA ALA A 7 45.39 2.20 -39.34
C ALA A 7 44.13 2.90 -39.88
N SER A 8 42.98 2.21 -39.77
CA SER A 8 41.67 2.79 -40.03
C SER A 8 41.20 3.46 -38.75
N THR A 9 41.20 4.80 -38.73
CA THR A 9 40.61 5.57 -37.63
C THR A 9 39.10 5.45 -37.72
N ILE A 10 38.50 4.65 -36.83
CA ILE A 10 37.05 4.61 -36.63
C ILE A 10 36.67 5.88 -35.85
N PRO A 11 35.73 6.72 -36.33
CA PRO A 11 35.28 7.87 -35.56
C PRO A 11 34.46 7.35 -34.37
N PHE A 12 34.89 7.70 -33.15
CA PHE A 12 34.09 7.54 -31.94
C PHE A 12 32.86 8.44 -32.07
N MET A 13 31.73 7.85 -32.45
CA MET A 13 30.44 8.53 -32.43
C MET A 13 30.05 8.69 -30.96
N SER A 14 30.29 9.88 -30.41
CA SER A 14 29.76 10.30 -29.12
C SER A 14 28.23 10.27 -29.20
N VAL A 15 27.63 9.15 -28.83
CA VAL A 15 26.23 9.11 -28.45
C VAL A 15 26.15 9.91 -27.16
N ALA A 16 25.77 11.19 -27.28
CA ALA A 16 25.32 11.95 -26.14
C ALA A 16 24.14 11.17 -25.56
N TYR A 17 24.37 10.47 -24.45
CA TYR A 17 23.29 9.91 -23.66
C TYR A 17 22.54 11.12 -23.12
N ASP A 18 21.37 11.37 -23.70
CA ASP A 18 20.52 12.46 -23.28
C ASP A 18 20.03 12.14 -21.86
N HIS A 19 20.69 12.73 -20.86
CA HIS A 19 20.27 12.68 -19.46
C HIS A 19 19.02 13.54 -19.20
N ARG A 20 18.25 13.91 -20.22
CA ARG A 20 17.05 14.72 -20.03
C ARG A 20 15.85 13.87 -19.64
N ALA A 21 15.40 14.19 -18.43
CA ALA A 21 14.10 13.91 -17.83
C ALA A 21 13.89 12.46 -17.35
N VAL A 22 14.53 12.11 -16.24
CA VAL A 22 13.73 11.44 -15.19
C VAL A 22 12.67 12.46 -14.83
N SER A 23 11.45 12.23 -15.33
CA SER A 23 10.28 12.98 -14.88
C SER A 23 10.28 12.93 -13.35
N GLN A 24 10.26 14.10 -12.71
CA GLN A 24 9.88 14.26 -11.31
C GLN A 24 8.38 13.89 -11.18
N SER A 25 8.04 12.64 -11.49
CA SER A 25 6.67 12.14 -11.36
C SER A 25 6.49 11.76 -9.90
N GLU A 26 5.63 12.52 -9.23
CA GLU A 26 4.98 12.15 -7.98
C GLU A 26 4.60 10.67 -8.05
N ARG A 27 5.19 9.86 -7.17
CA ARG A 27 4.94 8.42 -7.13
C ARG A 27 3.65 8.16 -6.38
N ILE A 28 2.68 7.52 -7.04
CA ILE A 28 1.37 7.26 -6.48
C ILE A 28 1.30 5.84 -5.96
N ALA A 29 1.25 5.70 -4.63
CA ALA A 29 1.02 4.43 -3.94
C ALA A 29 -0.45 4.31 -3.54
N VAL A 30 -1.07 3.18 -3.86
CA VAL A 30 -2.45 2.88 -3.45
C VAL A 30 -2.42 1.86 -2.32
N VAL A 31 -3.22 2.07 -1.28
CA VAL A 31 -3.42 1.12 -0.19
C VAL A 31 -4.91 1.05 0.15
N GLY A 32 -5.41 -0.13 0.51
CA GLY A 32 -6.84 -0.32 0.80
C GLY A 32 -7.08 -1.17 2.04
N GLY A 33 -8.11 -0.82 2.81
CA GLY A 33 -8.45 -1.53 4.03
C GLY A 33 -9.77 -1.09 4.67
N THR A 34 -10.21 -1.87 5.65
CA THR A 34 -11.36 -1.51 6.50
C THR A 34 -10.94 -0.67 7.70
N PHE A 35 -9.68 -0.80 8.13
CA PHE A 35 -9.03 0.01 9.16
C PHE A 35 -9.84 0.12 10.47
N THR A 36 -10.32 -1.01 11.01
CA THR A 36 -11.12 -1.00 12.25
C THR A 36 -11.04 -2.31 13.08
N PRO A 37 -10.67 -2.22 14.38
CA PRO A 37 -9.97 -1.09 14.98
C PRO A 37 -8.60 -0.88 14.31
N ILE A 38 -8.08 0.35 14.34
CA ILE A 38 -6.72 0.61 13.85
C ILE A 38 -5.71 0.06 14.85
N HIS A 39 -4.75 -0.72 14.36
CA HIS A 39 -3.78 -1.44 15.17
C HIS A 39 -2.40 -1.43 14.51
N ASN A 40 -1.36 -1.89 15.21
CA ASN A 40 0.02 -1.80 14.71
C ASN A 40 0.24 -2.47 13.34
N GLY A 41 -0.48 -3.55 13.02
CA GLY A 41 -0.52 -4.10 11.66
C GLY A 41 -1.02 -3.12 10.57
N HIS A 42 -2.06 -2.32 10.84
CA HIS A 42 -2.50 -1.26 9.94
C HIS A 42 -1.46 -0.14 9.84
N ARG A 43 -0.82 0.23 10.95
CA ARG A 43 0.23 1.26 10.97
C ARG A 43 1.42 0.84 10.11
N ALA A 44 1.87 -0.40 10.20
CA ALA A 44 2.93 -0.95 9.35
C ALA A 44 2.55 -0.90 7.86
N LEU A 45 1.29 -1.19 7.53
CA LEU A 45 0.77 -1.09 6.18
C LEU A 45 0.81 0.36 5.66
N LEU A 46 0.37 1.32 6.47
CA LEU A 46 0.39 2.74 6.12
C LEU A 46 1.83 3.27 5.98
N HIS A 47 2.73 2.96 6.91
CA HIS A 47 4.15 3.32 6.81
C HIS A 47 4.78 2.77 5.52
N THR A 48 4.47 1.52 5.15
CA THR A 48 4.95 0.93 3.88
C THR A 48 4.43 1.73 2.67
N ALA A 49 3.17 2.19 2.70
CA ALA A 49 2.60 3.00 1.64
C ALA A 49 3.28 4.37 1.50
N PHE A 50 3.51 5.07 2.61
CA PHE A 50 4.23 6.34 2.59
C PHE A 50 5.70 6.18 2.17
N GLN A 51 6.40 5.15 2.66
CA GLN A 51 7.76 4.84 2.21
C GLN A 51 7.82 4.54 0.70
N THR A 52 6.80 3.85 0.18
CA THR A 52 6.69 3.56 -1.25
C THR A 52 6.48 4.85 -2.04
N ALA A 53 5.66 5.80 -1.56
CA ALA A 53 5.44 7.06 -2.25
C ALA A 53 6.65 8.02 -2.18
N SER A 54 7.38 8.06 -1.06
CA SER A 54 8.47 9.03 -0.78
C SER A 54 9.87 8.61 -1.30
N HIS A 55 9.99 8.02 -2.49
CA HIS A 55 11.27 7.46 -3.00
C HIS A 55 12.42 8.51 -3.09
N ASP A 56 13.68 8.02 -3.08
CA ASP A 56 14.95 8.74 -2.77
C ASP A 56 15.26 10.04 -3.55
N ASP A 57 14.50 10.39 -4.59
CA ASP A 57 14.79 11.51 -5.51
C ASP A 57 14.14 12.85 -5.14
N GLY A 58 13.71 13.04 -3.89
CA GLY A 58 13.31 14.34 -3.36
C GLY A 58 11.97 14.90 -3.86
N GLY A 59 11.09 14.04 -4.39
CA GLY A 59 9.73 14.41 -4.80
C GLY A 59 8.68 14.23 -3.69
N ASP A 60 7.62 15.04 -3.74
CA ASP A 60 6.42 14.85 -2.93
C ASP A 60 5.57 13.76 -3.59
N GLY A 61 5.63 12.52 -3.08
CA GLY A 61 4.77 11.42 -3.52
C GLY A 61 3.32 11.58 -3.07
N HIS A 62 2.46 10.65 -3.47
CA HIS A 62 1.05 10.63 -3.03
C HIS A 62 0.61 9.24 -2.58
N VAL A 63 -0.12 9.18 -1.47
CA VAL A 63 -0.76 7.96 -0.98
C VAL A 63 -2.28 8.06 -1.13
N VAL A 64 -2.85 7.17 -1.95
CA VAL A 64 -4.30 7.00 -2.06
C VAL A 64 -4.74 5.92 -1.08
N VAL A 65 -5.42 6.33 -0.02
CA VAL A 65 -5.91 5.43 1.03
C VAL A 65 -7.39 5.11 0.81
N GLY A 66 -7.64 3.89 0.33
CA GLY A 66 -9.00 3.38 0.14
C GLY A 66 -9.59 2.82 1.43
N LEU A 67 -10.61 3.48 1.96
CA LEU A 67 -11.41 3.02 3.09
C LEU A 67 -12.67 2.31 2.60
N THR A 68 -12.86 1.04 2.96
CA THR A 68 -14.07 0.31 2.53
C THR A 68 -15.35 0.94 3.06
N SER A 69 -16.38 1.05 2.21
CA SER A 69 -17.75 1.39 2.65
C SER A 69 -18.24 0.37 3.68
N THR A 70 -19.22 0.73 4.50
CA THR A 70 -19.78 -0.21 5.48
C THR A 70 -20.38 -1.45 4.80
N ALA A 71 -21.06 -1.27 3.67
CA ALA A 71 -21.61 -2.37 2.89
C ALA A 71 -20.52 -3.32 2.34
N LEU A 72 -19.40 -2.77 1.84
CA LEU A 72 -18.28 -3.56 1.36
C LEU A 72 -17.56 -4.29 2.50
N ALA A 73 -17.34 -3.59 3.62
CA ALA A 73 -16.73 -4.16 4.82
C ALA A 73 -17.51 -5.37 5.33
N THR A 74 -18.85 -5.24 5.44
CA THR A 74 -19.73 -6.33 5.85
C THR A 74 -19.69 -7.51 4.88
N ARG A 75 -19.83 -7.27 3.56
CA ARG A 75 -19.86 -8.33 2.54
C ARG A 75 -18.55 -9.10 2.42
N THR A 76 -17.43 -8.45 2.67
CA THR A 76 -16.10 -9.05 2.43
C THR A 76 -15.48 -9.69 3.67
N ARG A 77 -16.15 -9.59 4.83
CA ARG A 77 -15.72 -10.26 6.04
C ARG A 77 -15.95 -11.76 5.98
N SER A 78 -15.04 -12.46 6.64
CA SER A 78 -15.10 -13.91 6.79
C SER A 78 -15.89 -14.33 8.02
N ASP A 79 -16.02 -13.44 9.01
CA ASP A 79 -16.73 -13.70 10.26
C ASP A 79 -17.87 -12.68 10.46
N PRO A 80 -19.14 -13.13 10.53
CA PRO A 80 -20.28 -12.27 10.80
C PRO A 80 -20.38 -11.80 12.26
N ALA A 81 -19.73 -12.46 13.22
CA ALA A 81 -19.89 -12.22 14.67
C ALA A 81 -19.53 -10.78 15.08
N HIS A 82 -18.70 -10.09 14.29
CA HIS A 82 -18.22 -8.75 14.58
C HIS A 82 -18.72 -7.68 13.61
N VAL A 83 -19.73 -7.95 12.78
CA VAL A 83 -20.25 -6.97 11.81
C VAL A 83 -20.75 -5.71 12.52
N GLU A 84 -21.48 -5.86 13.62
CA GLU A 84 -21.96 -4.74 14.44
C GLU A 84 -20.80 -3.91 15.04
N LEU A 85 -19.62 -4.50 15.18
CA LEU A 85 -18.40 -3.86 15.71
C LEU A 85 -17.54 -3.21 14.61
N LEU A 86 -18.07 -3.00 13.40
CA LEU A 86 -17.40 -2.24 12.36
C LEU A 86 -17.38 -0.74 12.67
N GLY A 87 -18.49 -0.22 13.18
CA GLY A 87 -18.77 1.22 13.19
C GLY A 87 -19.19 1.73 11.80
N SER A 88 -19.66 2.97 11.75
CA SER A 88 -20.06 3.62 10.49
C SER A 88 -18.84 3.91 9.60
N PHE A 89 -19.08 4.32 8.36
CA PHE A 89 -17.98 4.75 7.48
C PHE A 89 -17.28 5.98 8.05
N GLU A 90 -18.05 6.96 8.53
CA GLU A 90 -17.60 8.22 9.10
C GLU A 90 -16.72 7.98 10.33
N THR A 91 -17.17 7.16 11.29
CA THR A 91 -16.36 6.83 12.47
C THR A 91 -15.02 6.21 12.11
N ARG A 92 -14.99 5.34 11.11
CA ARG A 92 -13.73 4.73 10.63
C ARG A 92 -12.87 5.71 9.86
N ARG A 93 -13.49 6.62 9.10
CA ARG A 93 -12.80 7.68 8.37
C ARG A 93 -12.11 8.63 9.35
N ASP A 94 -12.79 9.09 10.39
CA ASP A 94 -12.23 10.00 11.38
C ASP A 94 -11.06 9.37 12.15
N ALA A 95 -11.21 8.09 12.53
CA ALA A 95 -10.14 7.34 13.16
C ALA A 95 -8.92 7.14 12.22
N LEU A 96 -9.19 6.86 10.95
CA LEU A 96 -8.15 6.70 9.93
C LEU A 96 -7.44 8.02 9.65
N ASP A 97 -8.17 9.12 9.54
CA ASP A 97 -7.62 10.46 9.31
C ASP A 97 -6.68 10.86 10.45
N THR A 98 -7.10 10.65 11.70
CA THR A 98 -6.27 10.87 12.89
C THR A 98 -4.97 10.05 12.86
N GLU A 99 -5.03 8.78 12.45
CA GLU A 99 -3.81 7.95 12.34
C GLU A 99 -2.95 8.39 11.16
N LEU A 100 -3.54 8.80 10.02
CA LEU A 100 -2.81 9.28 8.85
C LEU A 100 -2.06 10.58 9.13
N GLU A 101 -2.66 11.54 9.85
CA GLU A 101 -1.98 12.75 10.32
C GLU A 101 -0.71 12.40 11.12
N ARG A 102 -0.78 11.37 11.96
CA ARG A 102 0.34 10.93 12.79
C ARG A 102 1.42 10.20 11.99
N VAL A 103 1.02 9.34 11.05
CA VAL A 103 1.94 8.53 10.23
C VAL A 103 2.63 9.40 9.16
N SER A 104 1.87 10.27 8.49
CA SER A 104 2.36 11.09 7.38
C SER A 104 3.42 12.12 7.82
N ALA A 105 3.41 12.54 9.09
CA ALA A 105 4.37 13.50 9.64
C ALA A 105 5.86 13.07 9.50
N ALA A 106 6.13 11.79 9.28
CA ALA A 106 7.47 11.26 9.04
C ALA A 106 7.89 11.25 7.56
N TYR A 107 7.03 11.71 6.64
CA TYR A 107 7.19 11.59 5.20
C TYR A 107 6.84 12.89 4.48
N SER A 108 7.39 13.08 3.27
CA SER A 108 7.03 14.20 2.40
C SER A 108 5.75 13.93 1.59
N ALA A 109 5.36 12.66 1.44
CA ALA A 109 4.24 12.30 0.59
C ALA A 109 2.91 12.80 1.17
N SER A 110 2.10 13.40 0.30
CA SER A 110 0.72 13.78 0.61
C SER A 110 -0.20 12.54 0.62
N TYR A 111 -1.43 12.69 1.10
CA TYR A 111 -2.40 11.61 1.10
C TYR A 111 -3.83 12.08 0.85
N GLU A 112 -4.66 11.17 0.36
CA GLU A 112 -6.11 11.34 0.31
C GLU A 112 -6.83 10.07 0.81
N ILE A 113 -8.01 10.25 1.40
CA ILE A 113 -8.89 9.13 1.78
C ILE A 113 -10.08 9.07 0.82
N ILE A 114 -10.22 7.95 0.14
CA ILE A 114 -11.35 7.67 -0.75
C ILE A 114 -12.21 6.53 -0.19
N GLU A 115 -13.51 6.56 -0.47
CA GLU A 115 -14.39 5.44 -0.17
C GLU A 115 -14.27 4.34 -1.24
N LEU A 116 -14.17 3.08 -0.80
CA LEU A 116 -14.21 1.90 -1.67
C LEU A 116 -15.57 1.22 -1.60
N THR A 117 -16.28 1.14 -2.72
CA THR A 117 -17.57 0.45 -2.84
C THR A 117 -17.44 -0.96 -3.44
N ASP A 118 -16.26 -1.29 -3.99
CA ASP A 118 -15.85 -2.60 -4.48
C ASP A 118 -14.42 -2.98 -4.01
N THR A 119 -14.01 -4.22 -4.25
CA THR A 119 -12.72 -4.75 -3.77
C THR A 119 -11.50 -4.35 -4.58
N GLN A 120 -11.67 -3.69 -5.72
CA GLN A 120 -10.59 -3.29 -6.63
C GLN A 120 -10.24 -1.81 -6.46
N GLY A 121 -11.25 -0.95 -6.36
CA GLY A 121 -11.07 0.48 -6.13
C GLY A 121 -10.24 1.17 -7.23
N PRO A 122 -9.59 2.32 -6.92
CA PRO A 122 -8.80 3.05 -7.91
C PRO A 122 -7.58 2.25 -8.38
N ALA A 123 -7.12 1.24 -7.62
CA ALA A 123 -5.97 0.44 -8.00
C ALA A 123 -6.19 -0.25 -9.35
N ALA A 124 -7.42 -0.60 -9.71
CA ALA A 124 -7.71 -1.22 -11.00
C ALA A 124 -7.85 -0.22 -12.16
N THR A 125 -8.09 1.07 -11.89
CA THR A 125 -8.54 2.03 -12.91
C THR A 125 -7.66 3.27 -13.07
N ARG A 126 -6.94 3.71 -12.02
CA ARG A 126 -5.99 4.84 -12.12
C ARG A 126 -4.81 4.46 -13.02
N ALA A 127 -4.64 5.18 -14.12
CA ALA A 127 -3.54 4.97 -15.06
C ALA A 127 -2.20 5.52 -14.53
N ASP A 128 -2.28 6.50 -13.64
CA ASP A 128 -1.18 7.20 -12.94
C ASP A 128 -0.72 6.50 -11.66
N ALA A 129 -1.43 5.45 -11.20
CA ALA A 129 -0.97 4.67 -10.05
C ALA A 129 0.28 3.84 -10.42
N ASP A 130 1.30 3.90 -9.55
CA ASP A 130 2.58 3.20 -9.74
C ASP A 130 2.68 1.94 -8.88
N ALA A 131 2.17 2.00 -7.65
CA ALA A 131 2.32 0.93 -6.66
C ALA A 131 1.00 0.57 -5.96
N LEU A 132 0.89 -0.69 -5.57
CA LEU A 132 -0.16 -1.21 -4.70
C LEU A 132 0.49 -1.81 -3.46
N VAL A 133 0.20 -1.20 -2.30
CA VAL A 133 0.67 -1.69 -1.01
C VAL A 133 -0.41 -2.58 -0.38
N VAL A 134 -0.02 -3.79 -0.01
CA VAL A 134 -0.93 -4.81 0.52
C VAL A 134 -0.42 -5.42 1.81
N SER A 135 -1.35 -5.95 2.60
CA SER A 135 -1.00 -6.75 3.76
C SER A 135 -0.35 -8.08 3.32
N PRO A 136 0.45 -8.71 4.19
CA PRO A 136 1.04 -10.02 3.93
C PRO A 136 0.01 -11.17 3.96
N GLU A 137 -1.28 -10.87 4.08
CA GLU A 137 -2.34 -11.88 4.08
C GLU A 137 -2.55 -12.48 2.70
N ALA A 138 -2.69 -13.81 2.63
CA ALA A 138 -2.92 -14.51 1.37
C ALA A 138 -4.12 -13.97 0.57
N LYS A 139 -5.19 -13.53 1.26
CA LYS A 139 -6.36 -12.91 0.62
C LYS A 139 -6.03 -11.56 -0.01
N ALA A 140 -5.18 -10.75 0.61
CA ALA A 140 -4.74 -9.47 0.07
C ALA A 140 -3.79 -9.65 -1.12
N GLN A 141 -2.83 -10.57 -1.02
CA GLN A 141 -1.91 -10.91 -2.11
C GLN A 141 -2.66 -11.40 -3.36
N ARG A 142 -3.62 -12.31 -3.18
CA ARG A 142 -4.46 -12.79 -4.29
C ARG A 142 -5.22 -11.65 -4.98
N ARG A 143 -5.80 -10.74 -4.19
CA ARG A 143 -6.51 -9.56 -4.73
C ARG A 143 -5.57 -8.63 -5.50
N ALA A 144 -4.34 -8.41 -5.03
CA ALA A 144 -3.35 -7.61 -5.75
C ALA A 144 -3.04 -8.18 -7.13
N HIS A 145 -2.85 -9.49 -7.23
CA HIS A 145 -2.66 -10.17 -8.51
C HIS A 145 -3.91 -10.12 -9.41
N GLU A 146 -5.12 -10.23 -8.84
CA GLU A 146 -6.38 -10.03 -9.58
C GLU A 146 -6.48 -8.62 -10.16
N VAL A 147 -6.11 -7.59 -9.39
CA VAL A 147 -6.05 -6.20 -9.85
C VAL A 147 -5.08 -6.05 -11.02
N ASN A 148 -3.85 -6.57 -10.91
CA ASN A 148 -2.88 -6.47 -12.01
C ASN A 148 -3.31 -7.23 -13.28
N ARG A 149 -3.97 -8.40 -13.13
CA ARG A 149 -4.55 -9.10 -14.28
C ARG A 149 -5.62 -8.25 -14.97
N LYS A 150 -6.51 -7.61 -14.20
CA LYS A 150 -7.53 -6.71 -14.77
C LYS A 150 -6.89 -5.51 -15.46
N ARG A 151 -5.91 -4.85 -14.83
CA ARG A 151 -5.17 -3.73 -15.42
C ARG A 151 -4.58 -4.10 -16.78
N MET A 152 -3.92 -5.25 -16.88
CA MET A 152 -3.36 -5.73 -18.15
C MET A 152 -4.43 -5.98 -19.22
N THR A 153 -5.57 -6.59 -18.85
CA THR A 153 -6.71 -6.76 -19.76
C THR A 153 -7.26 -5.43 -20.25
N ASP A 154 -7.25 -4.40 -19.40
CA ASP A 154 -7.75 -3.06 -19.70
C ASP A 154 -6.67 -2.15 -20.36
N GLY A 155 -5.48 -2.68 -20.68
CA GLY A 155 -4.39 -1.94 -21.33
C GLY A 155 -3.59 -1.02 -20.40
N LEU A 156 -3.73 -1.15 -19.08
CA LEU A 156 -2.99 -0.41 -18.07
C LEU A 156 -1.69 -1.14 -17.67
N ARG A 157 -0.67 -0.36 -17.28
CA ARG A 157 0.58 -0.92 -16.73
C ARG A 157 0.30 -1.62 -15.40
N PRO A 158 0.88 -2.79 -15.13
CA PRO A 158 0.76 -3.42 -13.81
C PRO A 158 1.38 -2.54 -12.73
N LEU A 159 0.80 -2.58 -11.53
CA LEU A 159 1.31 -1.92 -10.34
C LEU A 159 2.44 -2.75 -9.73
N GLU A 160 3.44 -2.07 -9.18
CA GLU A 160 4.41 -2.70 -8.28
C GLU A 160 3.71 -3.10 -6.98
N ILE A 161 3.77 -4.39 -6.63
CA ILE A 161 3.15 -4.89 -5.40
C ILE A 161 4.17 -4.81 -4.28
N HIS A 162 3.92 -3.96 -3.29
CA HIS A 162 4.72 -3.85 -2.07
C HIS A 162 3.97 -4.49 -0.91
N THR A 163 4.64 -5.38 -0.18
CA THR A 163 4.00 -6.13 0.92
C THR A 163 4.52 -5.63 2.26
N ALA A 164 3.61 -5.17 3.11
CA ALA A 164 3.94 -4.77 4.47
C ALA A 164 4.37 -5.97 5.33
N PRO A 165 5.23 -5.79 6.35
CA PRO A 165 5.63 -6.87 7.23
C PRO A 165 4.46 -7.33 8.11
N PHE A 166 4.53 -8.58 8.60
CA PHE A 166 3.68 -9.00 9.71
C PHE A 166 4.09 -8.26 10.98
N VAL A 167 3.10 -7.84 11.77
CA VAL A 167 3.31 -7.36 13.13
C VAL A 167 2.90 -8.45 14.10
N ILE A 168 3.79 -8.77 15.02
CA ILE A 168 3.64 -9.84 16.00
C ILE A 168 3.28 -9.21 17.35
N ALA A 169 2.28 -9.79 18.02
CA ALA A 169 1.87 -9.44 19.38
C ALA A 169 2.83 -10.07 20.41
N GLU A 170 2.68 -9.71 21.68
CA GLU A 170 3.55 -10.18 22.78
C GLU A 170 3.56 -11.71 22.93
N ASP A 171 2.46 -12.37 22.57
CA ASP A 171 2.33 -13.83 22.61
C ASP A 171 2.98 -14.57 21.42
N GLY A 172 3.69 -13.86 20.54
CA GLY A 172 4.33 -14.45 19.37
C GLY A 172 3.38 -14.72 18.20
N THR A 173 2.08 -14.42 18.36
CA THR A 173 1.08 -14.56 17.29
C THR A 173 0.83 -13.21 16.62
N ARG A 174 0.46 -13.23 15.35
CA ARG A 174 0.18 -12.01 14.57
C ARG A 174 -0.96 -11.18 15.18
N ILE A 175 -0.80 -9.85 15.19
CA ILE A 175 -1.88 -8.92 15.54
C ILE A 175 -3.00 -8.95 14.50
N SER A 176 -4.26 -8.99 14.92
CA SER A 176 -5.39 -8.87 14.01
C SER A 176 -6.58 -8.18 14.66
N SER A 177 -7.42 -7.58 13.81
CA SER A 177 -8.65 -6.93 14.23
C SER A 177 -9.69 -7.86 14.85
N THR A 178 -9.58 -9.18 14.63
CA THR A 178 -10.44 -10.19 15.28
C THR A 178 -9.99 -10.39 16.72
N ARG A 179 -8.70 -10.71 16.92
CA ARG A 179 -8.11 -10.89 18.26
C ARG A 179 -8.33 -9.69 19.20
N ILE A 180 -8.29 -8.47 18.65
CA ILE A 180 -8.58 -7.25 19.43
C ILE A 180 -10.05 -7.19 19.86
N ARG A 181 -10.97 -7.61 19.00
CA ARG A 181 -12.41 -7.64 19.31
C ARG A 181 -12.76 -8.77 20.27
N ASP A 182 -12.04 -9.88 20.19
CA ASP A 182 -12.17 -11.01 21.08
C ASP A 182 -11.53 -10.73 22.45
N GLY A 183 -10.87 -9.59 22.61
CA GLY A 183 -10.25 -9.19 23.87
C GLY A 183 -8.96 -9.95 24.17
N GLU A 184 -8.36 -10.64 23.20
CA GLU A 184 -7.10 -11.37 23.41
C GLU A 184 -5.90 -10.42 23.54
N ILE A 185 -5.92 -9.32 22.77
CA ILE A 185 -4.83 -8.34 22.70
C ILE A 185 -5.36 -6.92 22.51
N ASP A 186 -4.58 -5.91 22.91
CA ASP A 186 -4.87 -4.51 22.58
C ASP A 186 -4.43 -4.14 21.14
N VAL A 187 -4.70 -2.89 20.74
CA VAL A 187 -4.34 -2.36 19.41
C VAL A 187 -2.82 -2.24 19.16
N HIS A 188 -2.02 -2.38 20.21
CA HIS A 188 -0.56 -2.39 20.15
C HIS A 188 0.01 -3.82 20.13
N GLY A 189 -0.82 -4.83 20.38
CA GLY A 189 -0.43 -6.23 20.44
C GLY A 189 -0.02 -6.69 21.84
N ARG A 190 -0.41 -5.95 22.89
CA ARG A 190 -0.22 -6.41 24.26
C ARG A 190 -1.28 -7.43 24.62
N VAL A 191 -0.89 -8.53 25.29
CA VAL A 191 -1.87 -9.53 25.74
C VAL A 191 -2.73 -8.91 26.82
N LEU A 192 -4.04 -9.08 26.69
CA LEU A 192 -4.99 -8.72 27.72
C LEU A 192 -5.21 -9.99 28.56
N ASP A 193 -4.81 -9.95 29.82
CA ASP A 193 -5.14 -11.04 30.74
C ASP A 193 -6.66 -11.08 30.91
N ASP A 194 -7.25 -12.29 30.83
CA ASP A 194 -8.59 -12.55 31.34
C ASP A 194 -8.57 -12.23 32.84
N GLY A 195 -8.92 -11.00 33.20
CA GLY A 195 -8.91 -10.56 34.59
C GLY A 195 -9.68 -11.54 35.47
N GLU A 196 -9.03 -11.98 36.56
CA GLU A 196 -9.62 -12.79 37.65
C GLU A 196 -10.96 -12.25 38.17
#